data_AF-A0A399Z390-F1
#
_entry.id   AF-A0A399Z390-F1
#
_cell.length_a   1.000
_cell.length_b   1.000
_cell.length_c   1.000
_cell.angle_alpha   90.00
_cell.angle_beta   90.00
_cell.angle_gamma   90.00
#
_symmetry.space_group_name_H-M   'P 1'
#
loop_
_entity.id
_entity.type
_entity.pdbx_description
1 polymer ?
#
loop_
_entity_poly.entity_id
_entity_poly.type
_entity_poly.pdbx_seq_one_letter_code
_entity_poly.pdbx_strand_id
1 'polypeptide(L)'
;MTTTLVAIMAAPLGVFPYSLLFGDSTSELPLFLWPVLILGNLVVSILFAVLTSQLVYFGSVSPDRIVRVRLYKYMARVPLAATIVLLVFVLVSRAPMVFGLHKEVALGFAVVATVMIVEWIIHQYKKTFERAFQLDDDPDVRRIQVLSERLLTTSDLKQFLESVLAATCEAARTPTAFVAGLTPNGPRLEAVVGHLEGLPDVELQKFSIPGVQGQELNGDIPDTDFFVWGDYWIQPLYNDRGDLLLGILGMRARAAEPDLTSDELELLSRLRIQAAAALEDRILQQEVFAAVEGILPGIIALQERRSAATFGGLPALTANSTIPHEELLQDPEFGNMVRDALTHYWGGPKLTESPLLQLEVVQRELEGHDNNPVSALRAILAEAIEQQKPDGQRSLTTTEWILYNILDLKFVQGRRVRDVARRLAMSESDLYRKQRVAIENVARTIATMERATLENSEESIEPAVTPEHAAIPG
;
A
#
# COMPACT_ATOMS: atom_id res chain seq x y z
N MET A 1 7.96 24.97 19.48
CA MET A 1 9.22 25.57 19.98
C MET A 1 9.30 25.64 21.50
N THR A 2 8.23 25.99 22.22
CA THR A 2 8.26 26.06 23.71
C THR A 2 8.41 24.69 24.38
N THR A 3 7.75 23.67 23.86
CA THR A 3 7.77 22.30 24.42
C THR A 3 9.09 21.56 24.20
N THR A 4 9.75 21.76 23.04
CA THR A 4 11.10 21.23 22.78
C THR A 4 12.15 21.84 23.72
N LEU A 5 12.04 23.13 24.00
CA LEU A 5 12.98 23.85 24.87
C LEU A 5 12.88 23.40 26.33
N VAL A 6 11.65 23.08 26.78
CA VAL A 6 11.40 22.46 28.10
C VAL A 6 11.92 21.01 28.15
N ALA A 7 11.85 20.26 27.04
CA ALA A 7 12.35 18.89 26.99
C ALA A 7 13.89 18.80 27.10
N ILE A 8 14.63 19.79 26.59
CA ILE A 8 16.10 19.86 26.73
C ILE A 8 16.54 20.00 28.20
N MET A 9 15.71 20.62 29.05
CA MET A 9 15.96 20.71 30.50
C MET A 9 15.87 19.35 31.22
N ALA A 10 15.39 18.28 30.57
CA ALA A 10 15.31 16.94 31.15
C ALA A 10 16.68 16.36 31.50
N ALA A 11 17.69 16.59 30.66
CA ALA A 11 19.04 16.07 30.87
C ALA A 11 19.70 16.60 32.17
N PRO A 12 19.75 17.92 32.42
CA PRO A 12 20.29 18.44 33.69
C PRO A 12 19.41 18.09 34.91
N LEU A 13 18.07 18.08 34.77
CA LEU A 13 17.16 17.65 35.83
C LEU A 13 17.29 16.17 36.20
N GLY A 14 17.70 15.31 35.26
CA GLY A 14 17.95 13.89 35.50
C GLY A 14 19.26 13.62 36.24
N VAL A 15 20.26 14.48 36.11
CA VAL A 15 21.57 14.32 36.76
C VAL A 15 21.60 14.94 38.16
N PHE A 16 20.84 16.02 38.38
CA PHE A 16 20.75 16.73 39.67
C PHE A 16 20.53 15.82 40.90
N PRO A 17 19.59 14.85 40.91
CA PRO A 17 19.32 14.02 42.07
C PRO A 17 20.51 13.12 42.44
N TYR A 18 21.33 12.74 41.46
CA TYR A 18 22.50 11.89 41.64
C TYR A 18 23.75 12.69 42.03
N SER A 19 23.85 13.96 41.65
CA SER A 19 24.94 14.83 42.11
C SER A 19 24.95 15.03 43.63
N LEU A 20 23.79 14.93 44.29
CA LEU A 20 23.66 15.00 45.75
C LEU A 20 24.27 13.80 46.47
N LEU A 21 24.47 12.66 45.78
CA LEU A 21 25.09 11.46 46.34
C LEU A 21 26.64 11.53 46.33
N PHE A 22 27.24 12.41 45.52
CA PHE A 22 28.69 12.56 45.41
C PHE A 22 29.29 13.51 46.46
N GLY A 23 28.46 14.25 47.21
CA GLY A 23 28.89 15.38 48.05
C GLY A 23 29.42 15.04 49.44
N ASP A 24 28.95 13.97 50.09
CA ASP A 24 29.52 13.50 51.36
C ASP A 24 28.99 12.10 51.72
N SER A 25 29.87 11.12 51.93
CA SER A 25 29.49 9.70 52.14
C SER A 25 29.12 9.36 53.59
N THR A 26 29.14 10.33 54.51
CA THR A 26 29.03 10.10 55.97
C THR A 26 27.80 10.73 56.62
N SER A 27 26.97 11.45 55.88
CA SER A 27 25.72 12.02 56.40
C SER A 27 24.58 11.02 56.27
N GLU A 28 23.82 10.77 57.34
CA GLU A 28 22.56 10.05 57.24
C GLU A 28 21.65 10.75 56.22
N LEU A 29 21.39 10.09 55.09
CA LEU A 29 20.56 10.63 54.01
C LEU A 29 19.16 10.94 54.57
N PRO A 30 18.72 12.21 54.60
CA PRO A 30 17.43 12.58 55.19
C PRO A 30 16.29 11.87 54.46
N LEU A 31 15.30 11.37 55.21
CA LEU A 31 14.11 10.67 54.69
C LEU A 31 13.40 11.44 53.56
N PHE A 32 13.47 12.77 53.58
CA PHE A 32 12.90 13.66 52.55
C PHE A 32 13.60 13.62 51.20
N LEU A 33 14.84 13.11 51.10
CA LEU A 33 15.57 13.03 49.83
C LEU A 33 14.96 11.99 48.89
N TRP A 34 14.46 10.87 49.42
CA TRP A 34 13.84 9.80 48.63
C TRP A 34 12.61 10.23 47.81
N PRO A 35 11.59 10.90 48.38
CA PRO A 35 10.45 11.37 47.59
C PRO A 35 10.87 12.41 46.54
N VAL A 36 11.86 13.27 46.84
CA VAL A 36 12.41 14.24 45.87
C VAL A 36 13.10 13.52 44.70
N LEU A 37 13.87 12.47 44.98
CA LEU A 37 14.54 11.65 43.96
C LEU A 37 13.54 10.91 43.06
N ILE A 38 12.49 10.34 43.66
CA ILE A 38 11.42 9.65 42.92
C ILE A 38 10.65 10.64 42.04
N LEU A 39 10.29 11.80 42.59
CA LEU A 39 9.56 12.83 41.86
C LEU A 39 10.40 13.40 40.71
N GLY A 40 11.69 13.64 40.93
CA GLY A 40 12.62 14.11 39.90
C GLY A 40 12.73 13.13 38.73
N ASN A 41 12.94 11.84 39.01
CA ASN A 41 13.01 10.81 37.97
C ASN A 41 11.68 10.63 37.21
N LEU A 42 10.55 10.83 37.88
CA LEU A 42 9.23 10.81 37.25
C LEU A 42 9.07 12.00 36.29
N VAL A 43 9.45 13.21 36.71
CA VAL A 43 9.45 14.41 35.84
C VAL A 43 10.33 14.21 34.62
N VAL A 44 11.54 13.65 34.80
CA VAL A 44 12.46 13.36 33.69
C VAL A 44 11.86 12.34 32.73
N SER A 45 11.23 11.28 33.25
CA SER A 45 10.53 10.28 32.42
C SER A 45 9.39 10.91 31.60
N ILE A 46 8.62 11.83 32.19
CA ILE A 46 7.57 12.59 31.46
C ILE A 46 8.19 13.45 30.37
N LEU A 47 9.30 14.14 30.64
CA LEU A 47 9.96 14.97 29.63
C LEU A 47 10.51 14.14 28.47
N PHE A 48 11.09 12.96 28.74
CA PHE A 48 11.49 12.02 27.69
C PHE A 48 10.31 11.50 26.88
N ALA A 49 9.16 11.24 27.52
CA ALA A 49 7.93 10.88 26.83
C ALA A 49 7.45 11.99 25.88
N VAL A 50 7.49 13.25 26.32
CA VAL A 50 7.17 14.42 25.49
C VAL A 50 8.15 14.57 24.33
N LEU A 51 9.45 14.42 24.57
CA LEU A 51 10.47 14.47 23.51
C LEU A 51 10.26 13.37 22.47
N THR A 52 10.03 12.15 22.92
CA THR A 52 9.74 11.00 22.05
C THR A 52 8.48 11.27 21.23
N SER A 53 7.44 11.84 21.85
CA SER A 53 6.23 12.25 21.14
C SER A 53 6.46 13.27 20.04
N GLN A 54 7.49 14.10 20.14
CA GLN A 54 7.81 15.04 19.06
C GLN A 54 8.68 14.41 17.99
N LEU A 55 9.60 13.52 18.38
CA LEU A 55 10.52 12.86 17.47
C LEU A 55 9.82 11.89 16.51
N VAL A 56 8.77 11.20 16.97
CA VAL A 56 8.08 10.16 16.18
C VAL A 56 7.35 10.75 14.95
N TYR A 57 7.06 12.05 14.95
CA TYR A 57 6.46 12.71 13.79
C TYR A 57 7.46 13.05 12.69
N PHE A 58 8.77 12.98 12.95
CA PHE A 58 9.79 13.19 11.92
C PHE A 58 9.96 11.94 11.04
N GLY A 59 9.73 12.08 9.73
CA GLY A 59 9.95 11.01 8.73
C GLY A 59 8.84 9.96 8.64
N SER A 60 7.69 10.18 9.31
CA SER A 60 6.54 9.27 9.23
C SER A 60 5.64 9.61 8.03
N VAL A 61 5.54 8.68 7.08
CA VAL A 61 4.55 8.72 5.96
C VAL A 61 3.12 8.44 6.45
N SER A 62 2.96 8.00 7.71
CA SER A 62 1.64 7.67 8.28
C SER A 62 0.91 8.92 8.79
N PRO A 63 -0.44 8.96 8.69
CA PRO A 63 -1.26 10.01 9.31
C PRO A 63 -0.94 10.20 10.80
N ASP A 64 -0.85 11.46 11.25
CA ASP A 64 -0.56 11.88 12.64
C ASP A 64 -1.35 11.05 13.69
N ARG A 65 -2.62 10.77 13.41
CA ARG A 65 -3.48 9.90 14.23
C ARG A 65 -2.90 8.50 14.48
N ILE A 66 -2.41 7.81 13.44
CA ILE A 66 -1.91 6.43 13.55
C ILE A 66 -0.61 6.40 14.34
N VAL A 67 0.23 7.41 14.12
CA VAL A 67 1.50 7.60 14.82
C VAL A 67 1.24 7.78 16.32
N ARG A 68 0.28 8.63 16.67
CA ARG A 68 -0.11 8.90 18.05
C ARG A 68 -0.61 7.66 18.78
N VAL A 69 -1.47 6.85 18.16
CA VAL A 69 -1.95 5.57 18.76
C VAL A 69 -0.80 4.61 18.99
N ARG A 70 0.05 4.42 17.97
CA ARG A 70 1.16 3.47 18.04
C ARG A 70 2.15 3.87 19.12
N LEU A 71 2.41 5.17 19.23
CA LEU A 71 3.26 5.74 20.27
C LEU A 71 2.65 5.54 21.67
N TYR A 72 1.38 5.90 21.88
CA TYR A 72 0.74 5.72 23.18
C TYR A 72 0.68 4.25 23.59
N LYS A 73 0.38 3.35 22.65
CA LYS A 73 0.38 1.90 22.89
C LYS A 73 1.77 1.40 23.28
N TYR A 74 2.81 1.88 22.61
CA TYR A 74 4.20 1.54 22.94
C TYR A 74 4.58 2.09 24.33
N MET A 75 4.26 3.35 24.60
CA MET A 75 4.61 4.05 25.83
C MET A 75 3.86 3.52 27.07
N ALA A 76 2.58 3.16 26.91
CA ALA A 76 1.81 2.53 27.97
C ALA A 76 2.33 1.12 28.30
N ARG A 77 2.69 0.33 27.28
CA ARG A 77 3.07 -1.07 27.46
C ARG A 77 4.47 -1.26 28.02
N VAL A 78 5.43 -0.44 27.62
CA VAL A 78 6.85 -0.69 27.90
C VAL A 78 7.37 0.22 29.02
N PRO A 79 7.57 1.54 28.81
CA PRO A 79 8.17 2.38 29.83
C PRO A 79 7.24 2.59 31.04
N LEU A 80 5.96 2.85 30.84
CA LEU A 80 5.03 3.10 31.96
C LEU A 80 4.88 1.87 32.86
N ALA A 81 4.70 0.68 32.27
CA ALA A 81 4.63 -0.57 33.02
C ALA A 81 5.93 -0.83 33.82
N ALA A 82 7.09 -0.63 33.19
CA ALA A 82 8.38 -0.77 33.86
C ALA A 82 8.54 0.21 35.04
N THR A 83 8.14 1.47 34.88
CA THR A 83 8.19 2.47 35.96
C THR A 83 7.28 2.10 37.13
N ILE A 84 6.05 1.63 36.87
CA ILE A 84 5.13 1.19 37.93
C ILE A 84 5.69 -0.02 38.67
N VAL A 85 6.18 -1.02 37.95
CA VAL A 85 6.77 -2.22 38.56
C VAL A 85 7.98 -1.87 39.41
N LEU A 86 8.87 -1.00 38.91
CA LEU A 86 10.02 -0.52 39.67
C LEU A 86 9.59 0.26 40.93
N LEU A 87 8.59 1.13 40.81
CA LEU A 87 8.05 1.88 41.94
C LEU A 87 7.50 0.95 43.02
N VAL A 88 6.72 -0.06 42.64
CA VAL A 88 6.20 -1.05 43.59
C VAL A 88 7.33 -1.88 44.20
N PHE A 89 8.32 -2.29 43.41
CA PHE A 89 9.50 -3.00 43.91
C PHE A 89 10.24 -2.18 44.99
N VAL A 90 10.48 -0.89 44.74
CA VAL A 90 11.12 0.00 45.71
C VAL A 90 10.25 0.19 46.96
N LEU A 91 8.94 0.37 46.79
CA LEU A 91 8.02 0.58 47.91
C LEU A 91 7.92 -0.66 48.81
N VAL A 92 7.81 -1.85 48.21
CA VAL A 92 7.68 -3.13 48.94
C VAL A 92 9.01 -3.55 49.59
N SER A 93 10.14 -3.32 48.92
CA SER A 93 11.47 -3.60 49.51
C SER A 93 11.77 -2.73 50.73
N ARG A 94 11.19 -1.53 50.81
CA ARG A 94 11.33 -0.57 51.92
C ARG A 94 10.26 -0.70 53.00
N ALA A 95 9.14 -1.34 52.73
CA ALA A 95 8.05 -1.46 53.69
C ALA A 95 8.47 -2.33 54.90
N PRO A 96 8.05 -1.97 56.13
CA PRO A 96 8.20 -2.86 57.27
C PRO A 96 7.39 -4.16 57.04
N MET A 97 7.82 -5.28 57.65
CA MET A 97 7.12 -6.56 57.50
C MET A 97 5.70 -6.46 58.08
N VAL A 98 4.70 -6.24 57.22
CA VAL A 98 3.31 -6.00 57.65
C VAL A 98 2.50 -7.32 57.74
N PHE A 99 2.98 -8.43 57.18
CA PHE A 99 2.20 -9.69 57.07
C PHE A 99 2.88 -10.98 57.57
N GLY A 100 4.02 -10.91 58.27
CA GLY A 100 4.72 -12.12 58.78
C GLY A 100 5.30 -13.05 57.70
N LEU A 101 5.18 -12.70 56.43
CA LEU A 101 5.79 -13.35 55.27
C LEU A 101 7.25 -12.92 55.11
N HIS A 102 8.10 -13.85 54.66
CA HIS A 102 9.48 -13.55 54.27
C HIS A 102 9.48 -12.47 53.16
N LYS A 103 10.33 -11.44 53.33
CA LYS A 103 10.38 -10.28 52.42
C LYS A 103 10.55 -10.66 50.94
N GLU A 104 11.31 -11.70 50.67
CA GLU A 104 11.57 -12.21 49.30
C GLU A 104 10.29 -12.72 48.62
N VAL A 105 9.43 -13.43 49.37
CA VAL A 105 8.16 -13.98 48.87
C VAL A 105 7.16 -12.84 48.63
N ALA A 106 7.07 -11.88 49.56
CA ALA A 106 6.20 -10.72 49.41
C ALA A 106 6.60 -9.84 48.22
N LEU A 107 7.91 -9.66 48.00
CA LEU A 107 8.44 -8.90 46.88
C LEU A 107 8.14 -9.57 45.54
N GLY A 108 8.41 -10.88 45.42
CA GLY A 108 8.11 -11.62 44.19
C GLY A 108 6.63 -11.59 43.85
N PHE A 109 5.77 -11.79 44.85
CA PHE A 109 4.32 -11.73 44.67
C PHE A 109 3.85 -10.33 44.24
N ALA A 110 4.34 -9.27 44.88
CA ALA A 110 3.96 -7.90 44.54
C ALA A 110 4.37 -7.51 43.12
N VAL A 111 5.56 -7.89 42.68
CA VAL A 111 6.03 -7.62 41.31
C VAL A 111 5.15 -8.34 40.29
N VAL A 112 4.92 -9.64 40.46
CA VAL A 112 4.07 -10.42 39.54
C VAL A 112 2.64 -9.91 39.51
N ALA A 113 2.05 -9.63 40.68
CA ALA A 113 0.71 -9.06 40.78
C ALA A 113 0.63 -7.70 40.08
N THR A 114 1.65 -6.84 40.24
CA THR A 114 1.70 -5.53 39.59
C THR A 114 1.77 -5.66 38.06
N VAL A 115 2.62 -6.56 37.55
CA VAL A 115 2.71 -6.82 36.10
C VAL A 115 1.35 -7.30 35.57
N MET A 116 0.73 -8.29 36.21
CA MET A 116 -0.58 -8.79 35.77
C MET A 116 -1.67 -7.71 35.80
N ILE A 117 -1.73 -6.91 36.87
CA ILE A 117 -2.73 -5.84 37.00
C ILE A 117 -2.51 -4.77 35.92
N VAL A 118 -1.27 -4.35 35.70
CA VAL A 118 -0.94 -3.33 34.69
C VAL A 118 -1.24 -3.85 33.28
N GLU A 119 -0.83 -5.08 32.94
CA GLU A 119 -1.14 -5.67 31.63
C GLU A 119 -2.64 -5.83 31.42
N TRP A 120 -3.38 -6.25 32.44
CA TRP A 120 -4.83 -6.37 32.40
C TRP A 120 -5.52 -5.01 32.17
N ILE A 121 -5.12 -3.98 32.91
CA ILE A 121 -5.64 -2.60 32.73
C ILE A 121 -5.36 -2.12 31.30
N ILE A 122 -4.14 -2.30 30.79
CA ILE A 122 -3.78 -1.87 29.43
C ILE A 122 -4.64 -2.60 28.38
N HIS A 123 -4.85 -3.90 28.54
CA HIS A 123 -5.67 -4.68 27.62
C HIS A 123 -7.15 -4.26 27.66
N GLN A 124 -7.72 -4.09 28.86
CA GLN A 124 -9.13 -3.79 29.04
C GLN A 124 -9.49 -2.38 28.55
N TYR A 125 -8.63 -1.40 28.81
CA TYR A 125 -8.90 -0.01 28.44
C TYR A 125 -8.48 0.36 27.02
N LYS A 126 -7.95 -0.57 26.22
CA LYS A 126 -7.53 -0.34 24.83
C LYS A 126 -8.60 0.44 24.02
N LYS A 127 -9.84 -0.05 24.03
CA LYS A 127 -10.96 0.54 23.28
C LYS A 127 -11.40 1.90 23.81
N THR A 128 -11.24 2.14 25.11
CA THR A 128 -11.57 3.41 25.75
C THR A 128 -10.49 4.46 25.47
N PHE A 129 -9.21 4.07 25.47
CA PHE A 129 -8.11 4.95 25.07
C PHE A 129 -8.21 5.36 23.60
N GLU A 130 -8.63 4.45 22.71
CA GLU A 130 -8.89 4.77 21.30
C GLU A 130 -10.00 5.81 21.13
N ARG A 131 -11.07 5.75 21.95
CA ARG A 131 -12.19 6.71 21.93
C ARG A 131 -11.89 8.04 22.62
N ALA A 132 -11.25 8.02 23.79
CA ALA A 132 -11.00 9.22 24.59
C ALA A 132 -10.04 10.20 23.90
N PHE A 133 -9.17 9.71 23.02
CA PHE A 133 -8.26 10.54 22.22
C PHE A 133 -8.90 11.10 20.93
N GLN A 134 -10.23 11.11 20.79
CA GLN A 134 -10.98 11.68 19.65
C GLN A 134 -10.49 11.16 18.29
N LEU A 135 -10.21 9.86 18.19
CA LEU A 135 -9.53 9.31 17.02
C LEU A 135 -10.42 8.53 16.04
N ASP A 136 -11.74 8.54 16.24
CA ASP A 136 -12.68 7.66 15.53
C ASP A 136 -14.03 8.30 15.17
N ASP A 137 -14.22 9.60 15.42
CA ASP A 137 -15.49 10.31 15.17
C ASP A 137 -15.59 10.90 13.75
N ASP A 138 -14.94 10.27 12.77
CA ASP A 138 -15.23 10.58 11.37
C ASP A 138 -16.39 9.69 10.91
N PRO A 139 -17.60 10.24 10.68
CA PRO A 139 -18.75 9.47 10.24
C PRO A 139 -18.46 8.69 8.94
N ASP A 140 -17.51 9.15 8.13
CA ASP A 140 -17.16 8.53 6.86
C ASP A 140 -16.30 7.27 7.04
N VAL A 141 -15.42 7.22 8.05
CA VAL A 141 -14.66 6.01 8.40
C VAL A 141 -15.62 4.90 8.86
N ARG A 142 -16.62 5.27 9.67
CA ARG A 142 -17.64 4.32 10.13
C ARG A 142 -18.47 3.75 8.98
N ARG A 143 -18.80 4.57 7.98
CA ARG A 143 -19.51 4.12 6.77
C ARG A 143 -18.67 3.14 5.95
N ILE A 144 -17.39 3.42 5.75
CA ILE A 144 -16.47 2.52 5.05
C ILE A 144 -16.31 1.20 5.81
N GLN A 145 -16.22 1.25 7.14
CA GLN A 145 -16.07 0.05 7.96
C GLN A 145 -17.34 -0.81 7.97
N VAL A 146 -18.53 -0.19 8.07
CA VAL A 146 -19.80 -0.90 7.92
C VAL A 146 -19.96 -1.49 6.52
N LEU A 147 -19.49 -0.79 5.47
CA LEU A 147 -19.45 -1.34 4.12
C LEU A 147 -18.53 -2.56 4.06
N SER A 148 -17.28 -2.46 4.55
CA SER A 148 -16.33 -3.57 4.63
C SER A 148 -16.86 -4.78 5.41
N GLU A 149 -17.64 -4.56 6.47
CA GLU A 149 -18.21 -5.62 7.30
C GLU A 149 -19.45 -6.28 6.66
N ARG A 150 -20.07 -5.64 5.66
CA ARG A 150 -21.29 -6.11 4.98
C ARG A 150 -21.08 -6.55 3.54
N LEU A 151 -19.88 -6.41 2.99
CA LEU A 151 -19.55 -6.87 1.65
C LEU A 151 -19.58 -8.39 1.59
N LEU A 152 -20.38 -8.95 0.68
CA LEU A 152 -20.37 -10.38 0.43
C LEU A 152 -19.06 -10.75 -0.25
N THR A 153 -18.35 -11.72 0.32
CA THR A 153 -17.17 -12.25 -0.33
C THR A 153 -17.58 -13.08 -1.55
N THR A 154 -16.68 -13.23 -2.52
CA THR A 154 -16.89 -14.10 -3.68
C THR A 154 -17.22 -15.55 -3.24
N SER A 155 -16.67 -16.00 -2.10
CA SER A 155 -17.01 -17.30 -1.52
C SER A 155 -18.43 -17.37 -0.99
N ASP A 156 -18.92 -16.32 -0.32
CA ASP A 156 -20.27 -16.31 0.25
C ASP A 156 -21.33 -16.34 -0.84
N LEU A 157 -21.14 -15.56 -1.92
CA LEU A 157 -22.01 -15.58 -3.09
C LEU A 157 -22.04 -16.98 -3.74
N LYS A 158 -20.87 -17.59 -3.95
CA LYS A 158 -20.77 -18.92 -4.53
C LYS A 158 -21.52 -19.94 -3.69
N GLN A 159 -21.33 -19.93 -2.37
CA GLN A 159 -21.99 -20.85 -1.45
C GLN A 159 -23.52 -20.65 -1.43
N PHE A 160 -23.97 -19.40 -1.51
CA PHE A 160 -25.40 -19.08 -1.64
C PHE A 160 -25.96 -19.62 -2.96
N LEU A 161 -25.31 -19.35 -4.09
CA LEU A 161 -25.74 -19.83 -5.41
C LEU A 161 -25.70 -21.37 -5.49
N GLU A 162 -24.73 -22.04 -4.87
CA GLU A 162 -24.70 -23.50 -4.75
C GLU A 162 -25.91 -24.03 -3.96
N SER A 163 -26.35 -23.32 -2.93
CA SER A 163 -27.54 -23.69 -2.15
C SER A 163 -28.83 -23.52 -2.97
N VAL A 164 -28.93 -22.43 -3.74
CA VAL A 164 -30.05 -22.19 -4.66
C VAL A 164 -30.07 -23.23 -5.79
N LEU A 165 -28.90 -23.56 -6.35
CA LEU A 165 -28.75 -24.60 -7.38
C LEU A 165 -29.09 -25.98 -6.85
N ALA A 166 -28.71 -26.32 -5.61
CA ALA A 166 -29.08 -27.60 -5.00
C ALA A 166 -30.61 -27.73 -4.86
N ALA A 167 -31.28 -26.65 -4.41
CA ALA A 167 -32.75 -26.60 -4.35
C ALA A 167 -33.38 -26.66 -5.75
N THR A 168 -32.74 -26.06 -6.76
CA THR A 168 -33.19 -26.10 -8.16
C THR A 168 -33.09 -27.53 -8.72
N CYS A 169 -31.99 -28.24 -8.43
CA CYS A 169 -31.81 -29.64 -8.81
C CYS A 169 -32.85 -30.56 -8.16
N GLU A 170 -33.19 -30.32 -6.89
CA GLU A 170 -34.24 -31.07 -6.18
C GLU A 170 -35.62 -30.82 -6.80
N ALA A 171 -35.97 -29.55 -7.04
CA ALA A 171 -37.24 -29.14 -7.64
C ALA A 171 -37.42 -29.68 -9.06
N ALA A 172 -36.37 -29.61 -9.87
CA ALA A 172 -36.40 -30.05 -11.25
C ALA A 172 -36.13 -31.54 -11.44
N ARG A 173 -35.69 -32.23 -10.38
CA ARG A 173 -35.25 -33.63 -10.40
C ARG A 173 -34.14 -33.86 -11.43
N THR A 174 -33.20 -32.93 -11.52
CA THR A 174 -32.05 -32.98 -12.44
C THR A 174 -30.74 -33.14 -11.67
N PRO A 175 -29.78 -33.94 -12.15
CA PRO A 175 -28.54 -34.22 -11.41
C PRO A 175 -27.53 -33.07 -11.46
N THR A 176 -27.69 -32.11 -12.38
CA THR A 176 -26.71 -31.05 -12.63
C THR A 176 -27.38 -29.73 -12.99
N ALA A 177 -26.92 -28.64 -12.37
CA ALA A 177 -27.32 -27.28 -12.69
C ALA A 177 -26.16 -26.29 -12.48
N PHE A 178 -26.18 -25.17 -13.19
CA PHE A 178 -25.14 -24.14 -13.16
C PHE A 178 -25.73 -22.74 -13.27
N VAL A 179 -25.05 -21.76 -12.69
CA VAL A 179 -25.33 -20.32 -12.89
C VAL A 179 -24.10 -19.69 -13.52
N ALA A 180 -24.31 -18.99 -14.63
CA ALA A 180 -23.27 -18.17 -15.27
C ALA A 180 -23.70 -16.71 -15.29
N GLY A 181 -22.86 -15.82 -14.76
CA GLY A 181 -23.06 -14.38 -14.81
C GLY A 181 -22.45 -13.78 -16.07
N LEU A 182 -23.06 -12.73 -16.61
CA LEU A 182 -22.50 -11.94 -17.70
C LEU A 182 -21.51 -10.93 -17.10
N THR A 183 -20.22 -11.08 -17.37
CA THR A 183 -19.21 -10.07 -16.99
C THR A 183 -18.76 -9.26 -18.21
N PRO A 184 -18.15 -8.07 -18.05
CA PRO A 184 -17.60 -7.30 -19.16
C PRO A 184 -16.56 -8.06 -20.00
N ASN A 185 -15.94 -9.09 -19.41
CA ASN A 185 -14.96 -9.96 -20.06
C ASN A 185 -15.56 -11.26 -20.65
N GLY A 186 -16.89 -11.37 -20.67
CA GLY A 186 -17.64 -12.53 -21.17
C GLY A 186 -18.44 -13.28 -20.10
N PRO A 187 -19.22 -14.30 -20.50
CA PRO A 187 -19.96 -15.13 -19.56
C PRO A 187 -18.98 -15.93 -18.67
N ARG A 188 -19.14 -15.82 -17.36
CA ARG A 188 -18.34 -16.53 -16.36
C ARG A 188 -19.25 -17.41 -15.51
N LEU A 189 -18.82 -18.64 -15.32
CA LEU A 189 -19.52 -19.59 -14.47
C LEU A 189 -19.26 -19.27 -12.98
N GLU A 190 -20.33 -18.89 -12.27
CA GLU A 190 -20.28 -18.42 -10.87
C GLU A 190 -20.48 -19.57 -9.88
N ALA A 191 -21.38 -20.52 -10.19
CA ALA A 191 -21.64 -21.69 -9.34
C ALA A 191 -22.10 -22.91 -10.16
N VAL A 192 -21.79 -24.11 -9.66
CA VAL A 192 -22.12 -25.40 -10.26
C VAL A 192 -22.50 -26.40 -9.18
N VAL A 193 -23.56 -27.16 -9.42
CA VAL A 193 -23.94 -28.34 -8.64
C VAL A 193 -23.97 -29.56 -9.57
N GLY A 194 -23.26 -30.62 -9.20
CA GLY A 194 -23.12 -31.87 -9.97
C GLY A 194 -21.89 -31.91 -10.88
N HIS A 195 -21.73 -32.98 -11.65
CA HIS A 195 -20.59 -33.16 -12.57
C HIS A 195 -20.96 -32.62 -13.96
N LEU A 196 -20.42 -31.45 -14.35
CA LEU A 196 -20.51 -30.96 -15.73
C LEU A 196 -19.55 -31.76 -16.61
N GLU A 197 -20.01 -32.85 -17.19
CA GLU A 197 -19.31 -33.50 -18.30
C GLU A 197 -19.44 -32.61 -19.54
N GLY A 198 -18.33 -31.94 -19.92
CA GLY A 198 -18.18 -31.42 -21.28
C GLY A 198 -18.51 -29.95 -21.55
N LEU A 199 -18.69 -29.09 -20.54
CA LEU A 199 -18.83 -27.63 -20.74
C LEU A 199 -17.52 -26.90 -20.41
N PRO A 200 -16.57 -26.76 -21.35
CA PRO A 200 -15.46 -25.83 -21.18
C PRO A 200 -15.98 -24.39 -21.22
N ASP A 201 -15.33 -23.47 -20.50
CA ASP A 201 -15.56 -22.01 -20.57
C ASP A 201 -15.65 -21.46 -22.01
N VAL A 202 -15.08 -22.19 -22.98
CA VAL A 202 -15.06 -21.90 -24.42
C VAL A 202 -16.42 -22.12 -25.12
N GLU A 203 -17.28 -23.03 -24.63
CA GLU A 203 -18.63 -23.23 -25.21
C GLU A 203 -19.65 -22.22 -24.68
N LEU A 204 -19.49 -21.75 -23.44
CA LEU A 204 -20.27 -20.64 -22.88
C LEU A 204 -20.01 -19.33 -23.64
N GLN A 205 -18.79 -19.10 -24.14
CA GLN A 205 -18.47 -17.94 -25.00
C GLN A 205 -19.12 -18.01 -26.39
N LYS A 206 -19.50 -19.19 -26.87
CA LYS A 206 -20.25 -19.36 -28.13
C LYS A 206 -21.76 -19.20 -27.94
N PHE A 207 -22.23 -19.07 -26.70
CA PHE A 207 -23.64 -18.88 -26.38
C PHE A 207 -24.08 -17.46 -26.78
N SER A 208 -24.55 -17.33 -28.03
CA SER A 208 -25.21 -16.13 -28.51
C SER A 208 -26.68 -16.23 -28.15
N ILE A 209 -27.10 -15.49 -27.12
CA ILE A 209 -28.52 -15.36 -26.77
C ILE A 209 -29.20 -14.62 -27.93
N PRO A 210 -30.22 -15.18 -28.58
CA PRO A 210 -30.98 -14.47 -29.61
C PRO A 210 -31.64 -13.25 -28.96
N GLY A 211 -31.20 -12.03 -29.32
CA GLY A 211 -31.81 -10.78 -28.85
C GLY A 211 -30.87 -9.74 -28.22
N VAL A 212 -29.61 -10.07 -27.96
CA VAL A 212 -28.66 -9.11 -27.30
C VAL A 212 -28.01 -8.13 -28.30
N GLN A 213 -28.21 -8.29 -29.60
CA GLN A 213 -27.81 -7.29 -30.60
C GLN A 213 -29.00 -6.42 -31.03
N GLY A 214 -29.20 -5.31 -30.31
CA GLY A 214 -29.64 -4.05 -30.89
C GLY A 214 -30.98 -4.02 -31.62
N GLN A 215 -32.00 -4.72 -31.13
CA GLN A 215 -33.37 -4.49 -31.60
C GLN A 215 -34.24 -4.09 -30.41
N GLU A 216 -34.81 -2.89 -30.50
CA GLU A 216 -35.81 -2.35 -29.57
C GLU A 216 -36.87 -3.43 -29.31
N LEU A 217 -36.85 -4.02 -28.11
CA LEU A 217 -37.80 -5.03 -27.67
C LEU A 217 -39.09 -4.33 -27.22
N ASN A 218 -39.82 -3.82 -28.21
CA ASN A 218 -41.20 -3.40 -28.07
C ASN A 218 -42.08 -4.65 -28.26
N GLY A 219 -42.15 -5.47 -27.21
CA GLY A 219 -42.96 -6.68 -27.17
C GLY A 219 -42.70 -7.42 -25.87
N ASP A 220 -43.76 -7.62 -25.08
CA ASP A 220 -43.77 -8.47 -23.87
C ASP A 220 -42.97 -9.75 -24.11
N ILE A 221 -41.79 -9.84 -23.50
CA ILE A 221 -41.02 -11.09 -23.45
C ILE A 221 -41.71 -11.95 -22.38
N PRO A 222 -42.27 -13.12 -22.71
CA PRO A 222 -42.87 -13.99 -21.72
C PRO A 222 -41.80 -14.37 -20.68
N ASP A 223 -42.06 -14.02 -19.42
CA ASP A 223 -41.18 -14.14 -18.24
C ASP A 223 -40.89 -15.61 -17.83
N THR A 224 -41.08 -16.56 -18.76
CA THR A 224 -41.18 -18.01 -18.45
C THR A 224 -40.56 -18.95 -19.48
N ASP A 225 -40.03 -18.47 -20.61
CA ASP A 225 -39.58 -19.37 -21.68
C ASP A 225 -38.23 -20.01 -21.36
N PHE A 226 -38.25 -21.32 -21.13
CA PHE A 226 -37.07 -22.16 -21.07
C PHE A 226 -36.51 -22.34 -22.48
N PHE A 227 -35.21 -22.09 -22.66
CA PHE A 227 -34.51 -22.36 -23.91
C PHE A 227 -33.78 -23.70 -23.81
N VAL A 228 -34.01 -24.60 -24.77
CA VAL A 228 -33.27 -25.87 -24.85
C VAL A 228 -31.98 -25.63 -25.62
N TRP A 229 -30.84 -25.88 -24.99
CA TRP A 229 -29.52 -25.82 -25.60
C TRP A 229 -28.78 -27.14 -25.38
N GLY A 230 -28.73 -27.95 -26.44
CA GLY A 230 -28.19 -29.32 -26.35
C GLY A 230 -28.97 -30.12 -25.30
N ASP A 231 -28.24 -30.64 -24.31
CA ASP A 231 -28.80 -31.40 -23.19
C ASP A 231 -29.15 -30.53 -21.98
N TYR A 232 -29.28 -29.22 -22.13
CA TYR A 232 -29.56 -28.29 -21.03
C TYR A 232 -30.81 -27.45 -21.32
N TRP A 233 -31.64 -27.24 -20.29
CA TRP A 233 -32.63 -26.18 -20.25
C TRP A 233 -31.99 -24.94 -19.65
N ILE A 234 -32.18 -23.80 -20.28
CA ILE A 234 -31.56 -22.53 -19.90
C ILE A 234 -32.66 -21.51 -19.67
N GLN A 235 -32.56 -20.84 -18.53
CA GLN A 235 -33.44 -19.75 -18.17
C GLN A 235 -32.62 -18.47 -17.99
N PRO A 236 -32.99 -17.37 -18.68
CA PRO A 236 -32.31 -16.09 -18.50
C PRO A 236 -32.61 -15.52 -17.12
N LEU A 237 -31.57 -14.92 -16.52
CA LEU A 237 -31.66 -14.17 -15.26
C LEU A 237 -31.63 -12.69 -15.61
N TYR A 238 -32.80 -12.07 -15.57
CA TYR A 238 -32.95 -10.62 -15.71
C TYR A 238 -32.96 -9.96 -14.33
N ASN A 239 -32.65 -8.66 -14.29
CA ASN A 239 -32.84 -7.86 -13.09
C ASN A 239 -34.33 -7.68 -12.74
N ASP A 240 -34.59 -7.09 -11.57
CA ASP A 240 -35.96 -6.84 -11.08
C ASP A 240 -36.82 -5.98 -12.05
N ARG A 241 -36.17 -5.20 -12.92
CA ARG A 241 -36.84 -4.36 -13.94
C ARG A 241 -37.06 -5.05 -15.29
N GLY A 242 -36.45 -6.22 -15.51
CA GLY A 242 -36.51 -6.95 -16.77
C GLY A 242 -35.72 -6.34 -17.92
N ASP A 243 -34.92 -5.29 -17.69
CA ASP A 243 -34.22 -4.54 -18.74
C ASP A 243 -32.76 -4.97 -18.94
N LEU A 244 -32.16 -5.60 -17.93
CA LEU A 244 -30.76 -6.04 -17.95
C LEU A 244 -30.66 -7.55 -17.74
N LEU A 245 -29.99 -8.23 -18.67
CA LEU A 245 -29.62 -9.63 -18.53
C LEU A 245 -28.38 -9.75 -17.63
N LEU A 246 -28.58 -10.28 -16.42
CA LEU A 246 -27.52 -10.50 -15.43
C LEU A 246 -26.74 -11.80 -15.68
N GLY A 247 -27.41 -12.81 -16.25
CA GLY A 247 -26.80 -14.11 -16.48
C GLY A 247 -27.78 -15.17 -16.97
N ILE A 248 -27.38 -16.43 -16.86
CA ILE A 248 -28.16 -17.60 -17.23
C ILE A 248 -28.12 -18.66 -16.13
N LEU A 249 -29.27 -19.31 -15.92
CA LEU A 249 -29.42 -20.51 -15.09
C LEU A 249 -29.60 -21.70 -16.03
N GLY A 250 -28.65 -22.63 -16.02
CA GLY A 250 -28.70 -23.85 -16.83
C GLY A 250 -28.94 -25.08 -15.97
N MET A 251 -29.73 -26.02 -16.47
CA MET A 251 -30.04 -27.29 -15.80
C MET A 251 -30.08 -28.40 -16.84
N ARG A 252 -29.67 -29.61 -16.51
CA ARG A 252 -29.65 -30.69 -17.52
C ARG A 252 -31.07 -31.15 -17.85
N ALA A 253 -31.39 -31.16 -19.14
CA ALA A 253 -32.67 -31.57 -19.69
C ALA A 253 -32.99 -33.02 -19.32
N ARG A 254 -34.14 -33.24 -18.67
CA ARG A 254 -34.70 -34.59 -18.43
C ARG A 254 -35.53 -35.11 -19.61
N ALA A 255 -36.00 -34.19 -20.46
CA ALA A 255 -36.81 -34.45 -21.64
C ALA A 255 -36.48 -33.42 -22.74
N ALA A 256 -36.87 -33.71 -23.98
CA ALA A 256 -36.63 -32.82 -25.12
C ALA A 256 -37.36 -31.46 -25.00
N GLU A 257 -38.43 -31.41 -24.21
CA GLU A 257 -39.18 -30.21 -23.87
C GLU A 257 -39.36 -30.08 -22.34
N PRO A 258 -39.53 -28.87 -21.79
CA PRO A 258 -39.71 -28.63 -20.36
C PRO A 258 -41.01 -29.26 -19.85
N ASP A 259 -40.93 -30.46 -19.28
CA ASP A 259 -42.07 -31.19 -18.73
C ASP A 259 -42.28 -30.86 -17.24
N LEU A 260 -42.42 -29.58 -16.87
CA LEU A 260 -42.54 -29.12 -15.48
C LEU A 260 -44.01 -28.98 -15.06
N THR A 261 -44.34 -29.46 -13.86
CA THR A 261 -45.68 -29.20 -13.28
C THR A 261 -45.84 -27.74 -12.85
N SER A 262 -47.08 -27.25 -12.71
CA SER A 262 -47.35 -25.87 -12.26
C SER A 262 -46.66 -25.54 -10.93
N ASP A 263 -46.63 -26.50 -10.01
CA ASP A 263 -46.06 -26.34 -8.68
C ASP A 263 -44.52 -26.32 -8.71
N GLU A 264 -43.91 -27.16 -9.56
CA GLU A 264 -42.47 -27.12 -9.82
C GLU A 264 -42.06 -25.81 -10.47
N LEU A 265 -42.87 -25.30 -11.40
CA LEU A 265 -42.62 -24.05 -12.12
C LEU A 265 -42.70 -22.83 -11.19
N GLU A 266 -43.64 -22.81 -10.25
CA GLU A 266 -43.73 -21.77 -9.21
C GLU A 266 -42.54 -21.81 -8.25
N LEU A 267 -42.05 -22.99 -7.88
CA LEU A 267 -40.89 -23.11 -7.00
C LEU A 267 -39.59 -22.69 -7.72
N LEU A 268 -39.43 -23.10 -8.97
CA LEU A 268 -38.29 -22.70 -9.82
C LEU A 268 -38.29 -21.20 -10.09
N SER A 269 -39.46 -20.57 -10.31
CA SER A 269 -39.53 -19.12 -10.51
C SER A 269 -39.03 -18.35 -9.28
N ARG A 270 -39.35 -18.81 -8.06
CA ARG A 270 -38.83 -18.21 -6.82
C ARG A 270 -37.31 -18.37 -6.70
N LEU A 271 -36.78 -19.56 -7.00
CA LEU A 271 -35.32 -19.82 -6.96
C LEU A 271 -34.58 -19.00 -8.02
N ARG A 272 -35.16 -18.84 -9.21
CA ARG A 272 -34.65 -17.97 -10.28
C ARG A 272 -34.54 -16.52 -9.82
N ILE A 273 -35.61 -15.98 -9.22
CA ILE A 273 -35.62 -14.60 -8.69
C ILE A 273 -34.53 -14.43 -7.63
N GLN A 274 -34.33 -15.41 -6.75
CA GLN A 274 -33.27 -15.38 -5.74
C GLN A 274 -31.86 -15.41 -6.35
N ALA A 275 -31.64 -16.24 -7.38
CA ALA A 275 -30.36 -16.28 -8.11
C ALA A 275 -30.08 -14.97 -8.85
N ALA A 276 -31.10 -14.40 -9.51
CA ALA A 276 -31.01 -13.12 -10.18
C ALA A 276 -30.67 -11.98 -9.20
N ALA A 277 -31.37 -11.89 -8.07
CA ALA A 277 -31.11 -10.88 -7.05
C ALA A 277 -29.68 -10.96 -6.48
N ALA A 278 -29.14 -12.17 -6.29
CA ALA A 278 -27.78 -12.36 -5.81
C ALA A 278 -26.71 -11.95 -6.85
N LEU A 279 -26.96 -12.20 -8.14
CA LEU A 279 -26.09 -11.73 -9.22
C LEU A 279 -26.15 -10.21 -9.40
N GLU A 280 -27.34 -9.61 -9.26
CA GLU A 280 -27.52 -8.16 -9.32
C GLU A 280 -26.73 -7.45 -8.21
N ASP A 281 -26.89 -7.92 -6.96
CA ASP A 281 -26.14 -7.40 -5.82
C ASP A 281 -24.62 -7.53 -6.03
N ARG A 282 -24.17 -8.65 -6.63
CA ARG A 282 -22.77 -8.84 -6.99
C ARG A 282 -22.26 -7.81 -8.00
N ILE A 283 -23.01 -7.55 -9.06
CA ILE A 283 -22.62 -6.59 -10.11
C ILE A 283 -22.52 -5.18 -9.50
N LEU A 284 -23.52 -4.77 -8.72
CA LEU A 284 -23.52 -3.48 -8.03
C LEU A 284 -22.31 -3.32 -7.09
N GLN A 285 -21.97 -4.37 -6.33
CA GLN A 285 -20.78 -4.35 -5.47
C GLN A 285 -19.49 -4.19 -6.28
N GLN A 286 -19.35 -4.87 -7.42
CA GLN A 286 -18.18 -4.76 -8.29
C GLN A 286 -18.02 -3.34 -8.87
N GLU A 287 -19.11 -2.69 -9.26
CA GLU A 287 -19.09 -1.30 -9.73
C GLU A 287 -18.62 -0.33 -8.64
N VAL A 288 -19.10 -0.52 -7.40
CA VAL A 288 -18.65 0.28 -6.25
C VAL A 288 -17.16 0.09 -5.99
N PHE A 289 -16.65 -1.14 -6.03
CA PHE A 289 -15.22 -1.40 -5.86
C PHE A 289 -14.39 -0.76 -6.97
N ALA A 290 -14.80 -0.88 -8.23
CA ALA A 290 -14.09 -0.26 -9.36
C ALA A 290 -14.05 1.27 -9.22
N ALA A 291 -15.14 1.89 -8.76
CA ALA A 291 -15.19 3.32 -8.49
C ALA A 291 -14.23 3.72 -7.35
N VAL A 292 -14.19 2.94 -6.26
CA VAL A 292 -13.30 3.19 -5.11
C VAL A 292 -11.83 2.98 -5.48
N GLU A 293 -11.51 1.92 -6.22
CA GLU A 293 -10.15 1.66 -6.74
C GLU A 293 -9.67 2.79 -7.64
N GLY A 294 -10.57 3.40 -8.43
CA GLY A 294 -10.25 4.58 -9.23
C GLY A 294 -9.93 5.83 -8.41
N ILE A 295 -10.51 5.97 -7.22
CA ILE A 295 -10.32 7.15 -6.34
C ILE A 295 -9.05 7.02 -5.48
N LEU A 296 -8.66 5.79 -5.13
CA LEU A 296 -7.55 5.52 -4.22
C LEU A 296 -6.21 6.20 -4.61
N PRO A 297 -5.78 6.21 -5.90
CA PRO A 297 -4.56 6.92 -6.33
C PRO A 297 -4.61 8.42 -6.01
N GLY A 298 -5.77 9.06 -6.22
CA GLY A 298 -5.95 10.49 -5.94
C GLY A 298 -5.84 10.81 -4.45
N ILE A 299 -6.33 9.92 -3.58
CA ILE A 299 -6.20 10.06 -2.12
C ILE A 299 -4.74 9.91 -1.70
N ILE A 300 -4.01 8.95 -2.26
CA ILE A 300 -2.59 8.74 -1.96
C ILE A 300 -1.77 9.97 -2.38
N ALA A 301 -1.97 10.46 -3.60
CA ALA A 301 -1.30 11.66 -4.11
C ALA A 301 -1.60 12.91 -3.25
N LEU A 302 -2.83 13.05 -2.75
CA LEU A 302 -3.20 14.14 -1.84
C LEU A 302 -2.53 14.00 -0.46
N GLN A 303 -2.42 12.77 0.06
CA GLN A 303 -1.73 12.51 1.32
C GLN A 303 -0.22 12.80 1.21
N GLU A 304 0.40 12.44 0.09
CA GLU A 304 1.79 12.78 -0.23
C GLU A 304 1.99 14.29 -0.29
N ARG A 305 1.16 15.02 -1.06
CA ARG A 305 1.20 16.48 -1.13
C ARG A 305 0.98 17.15 0.23
N ARG A 306 0.05 16.63 1.04
CA ARG A 306 -0.21 17.15 2.40
C ARG A 306 0.98 16.90 3.33
N SER A 307 1.64 15.75 3.20
CA SER A 307 2.86 15.47 3.96
C SER A 307 3.97 16.44 3.56
N ALA A 308 4.20 16.63 2.25
CA ALA A 308 5.15 17.60 1.72
C ALA A 308 4.85 19.04 2.19
N ALA A 309 3.58 19.45 2.21
CA ALA A 309 3.15 20.76 2.70
C ALA A 309 3.38 20.97 4.20
N THR A 310 3.18 19.93 5.01
CA THR A 310 3.34 20.01 6.48
C THR A 310 4.81 20.14 6.87
N PHE A 311 5.73 19.57 6.06
CA PHE A 311 7.16 19.55 6.35
C PHE A 311 7.98 20.56 5.52
N GLY A 312 7.50 21.01 4.36
CA GLY A 312 8.22 21.89 3.43
C GLY A 312 7.72 23.34 3.35
N GLY A 313 6.68 23.71 4.11
CA GLY A 313 6.19 25.10 4.19
C GLY A 313 5.63 25.68 2.89
N LEU A 314 5.57 27.02 2.80
CA LEU A 314 5.13 27.77 1.61
C LEU A 314 5.82 27.31 0.31
N PRO A 315 7.15 27.05 0.28
CA PRO A 315 7.83 26.56 -0.92
C PRO A 315 7.28 25.23 -1.45
N ALA A 316 6.95 24.27 -0.57
CA ALA A 316 6.36 22.99 -0.97
C ALA A 316 4.90 23.10 -1.46
N LEU A 317 4.20 24.18 -1.10
CA LEU A 317 2.82 24.47 -1.51
C LEU A 317 2.76 25.34 -2.78
N THR A 318 3.77 26.17 -3.03
CA THR A 318 3.89 27.04 -4.21
C THR A 318 4.79 26.48 -5.30
N ALA A 319 5.46 25.35 -5.04
CA ALA A 319 6.12 24.57 -6.08
C ALA A 319 5.05 24.09 -7.05
N ASN A 320 4.87 24.84 -8.15
CA ASN A 320 4.47 24.21 -9.40
C ASN A 320 5.37 22.99 -9.58
N SER A 321 4.81 21.90 -10.09
CA SER A 321 5.36 20.53 -10.20
C SER A 321 6.64 20.40 -11.04
N THR A 322 7.63 21.21 -10.73
CA THR A 322 9.00 21.24 -11.21
C THR A 322 9.81 21.17 -9.93
N ILE A 323 10.14 19.95 -9.50
CA ILE A 323 11.14 19.78 -8.44
C ILE A 323 12.40 20.48 -8.96
N PRO A 324 13.03 21.40 -8.22
CA PRO A 324 14.26 22.02 -8.68
C PRO A 324 15.25 20.92 -9.06
N HIS A 325 15.78 20.96 -10.28
CA HIS A 325 16.63 19.89 -10.83
C HIS A 325 17.79 19.52 -9.90
N GLU A 326 18.31 20.51 -9.16
CA GLU A 326 19.36 20.32 -8.16
C GLU A 326 18.91 19.54 -6.90
N GLU A 327 17.64 19.59 -6.52
CA GLU A 327 17.07 18.84 -5.38
C GLU A 327 16.86 17.36 -5.74
N LEU A 328 16.46 17.05 -6.99
CA LEU A 328 16.38 15.67 -7.50
C LEU A 328 17.74 14.97 -7.53
N LEU A 329 18.81 15.69 -7.85
CA LEU A 329 20.17 15.15 -7.89
C LEU A 329 20.74 14.85 -6.49
N GLN A 330 20.22 15.51 -5.45
CA GLN A 330 20.65 15.35 -4.06
C GLN A 330 19.80 14.35 -3.26
N ASP A 331 18.71 13.84 -3.85
CA ASP A 331 17.85 12.85 -3.22
C ASP A 331 18.59 11.50 -3.06
N PRO A 332 18.69 10.93 -1.85
CA PRO A 332 19.23 9.58 -1.65
C PRO A 332 18.48 8.49 -2.44
N GLU A 333 17.25 8.75 -2.90
CA GLU A 333 16.46 7.84 -3.72
C GLU A 333 16.76 7.93 -5.23
N PHE A 334 17.57 8.89 -5.69
CA PHE A 334 17.89 9.05 -7.11
C PHE A 334 18.45 7.77 -7.76
N GLY A 335 19.36 7.07 -7.06
CA GLY A 335 19.87 5.77 -7.51
C GLY A 335 18.81 4.67 -7.63
N ASN A 336 17.78 4.70 -6.78
CA ASN A 336 16.64 3.79 -6.88
C ASN A 336 15.73 4.12 -8.07
N MET A 337 15.52 5.40 -8.36
CA MET A 337 14.76 5.84 -9.54
C MET A 337 15.44 5.36 -10.83
N VAL A 338 16.77 5.51 -10.93
CA VAL A 338 17.56 5.00 -12.07
C VAL A 338 17.48 3.47 -12.17
N ARG A 339 17.56 2.75 -11.04
CA ARG A 339 17.36 1.29 -11.01
C ARG A 339 15.99 0.88 -11.55
N ASP A 340 14.95 1.58 -11.13
CA ASP A 340 13.57 1.29 -11.49
C ASP A 340 13.29 1.55 -12.97
N ALA A 341 13.85 2.64 -13.50
CA ALA A 341 13.82 2.97 -14.92
C ALA A 341 14.59 1.92 -15.76
N LEU A 342 15.81 1.52 -15.35
CA LEU A 342 16.57 0.46 -16.02
C LEU A 342 15.85 -0.90 -16.00
N THR A 343 15.15 -1.21 -14.92
CA THR A 343 14.39 -2.47 -14.81
C THR A 343 13.21 -2.51 -15.80
N HIS A 344 12.60 -1.37 -16.06
CA HIS A 344 11.48 -1.20 -17.00
C HIS A 344 11.93 -0.56 -18.32
N TYR A 345 13.20 -0.75 -18.72
CA TYR A 345 13.80 -0.14 -19.92
C TYR A 345 12.99 -0.36 -21.21
N TRP A 346 12.39 -1.54 -21.36
CA TRP A 346 11.57 -1.94 -22.51
C TRP A 346 10.08 -1.56 -22.39
N GLY A 347 9.69 -0.85 -21.34
CA GLY A 347 8.32 -0.41 -21.09
C GLY A 347 7.81 -0.81 -19.70
N GLY A 348 7.02 0.07 -19.09
CA GLY A 348 6.39 -0.13 -17.79
C GLY A 348 6.16 1.20 -17.05
N PRO A 349 5.27 1.21 -16.04
CA PRO A 349 4.88 2.43 -15.34
C PRO A 349 6.08 3.15 -14.71
N LYS A 350 7.07 2.40 -14.23
CA LYS A 350 8.29 2.95 -13.62
C LYS A 350 9.24 3.68 -14.59
N LEU A 351 9.03 3.54 -15.90
CA LEU A 351 9.74 4.34 -16.91
C LEU A 351 8.86 5.49 -17.41
N THR A 352 7.57 5.25 -17.62
CA THR A 352 6.63 6.23 -18.17
C THR A 352 6.19 7.31 -17.19
N GLU A 353 6.25 7.02 -15.89
CA GLU A 353 5.89 7.94 -14.79
C GLU A 353 7.12 8.27 -13.93
N SER A 354 8.32 8.07 -14.47
CA SER A 354 9.55 8.31 -13.72
C SER A 354 9.78 9.80 -13.48
N PRO A 355 10.16 10.23 -12.26
CA PRO A 355 10.62 11.59 -12.00
C PRO A 355 11.81 12.01 -12.87
N LEU A 356 12.58 11.04 -13.39
CA LEU A 356 13.71 11.28 -14.29
C LEU A 356 13.30 11.93 -15.63
N LEU A 357 12.02 11.87 -16.00
CA LEU A 357 11.51 12.54 -17.22
C LEU A 357 11.57 14.07 -17.11
N GLN A 358 11.70 14.61 -15.89
CA GLN A 358 11.75 16.05 -15.64
C GLN A 358 13.15 16.64 -15.78
N LEU A 359 14.20 15.82 -15.89
CA LEU A 359 15.59 16.28 -16.03
C LEU A 359 15.78 17.09 -17.32
N GLU A 360 16.53 18.19 -17.26
CA GLU A 360 16.81 19.05 -18.42
C GLU A 360 17.57 18.32 -19.52
N VAL A 361 18.46 17.39 -19.15
CA VAL A 361 19.16 16.54 -20.11
C VAL A 361 18.18 15.68 -20.93
N VAL A 362 17.08 15.24 -20.31
CA VAL A 362 16.01 14.49 -21.00
C VAL A 362 15.11 15.42 -21.81
N GLN A 363 14.79 16.60 -21.26
CA GLN A 363 13.98 17.59 -21.96
C GLN A 363 14.64 18.10 -23.24
N ARG A 364 15.96 18.29 -23.24
CA ARG A 364 16.70 18.71 -24.43
C ARG A 364 16.74 17.62 -25.52
N GLU A 365 16.82 16.35 -25.12
CA GLU A 365 16.79 15.21 -26.04
C GLU A 365 15.38 14.90 -26.61
N LEU A 366 14.32 15.57 -26.15
CA LEU A 366 12.97 15.42 -26.71
C LEU A 366 12.91 15.80 -28.19
N GLU A 367 13.63 16.85 -28.59
CA GLU A 367 13.62 17.38 -29.95
C GLU A 367 14.16 16.36 -30.97
N GLY A 368 15.05 15.45 -30.54
CA GLY A 368 15.62 14.38 -31.36
C GLY A 368 14.80 13.09 -31.43
N HIS A 369 13.78 12.93 -30.58
CA HIS A 369 13.09 11.65 -30.35
C HIS A 369 11.55 11.75 -30.44
N ASP A 370 11.04 12.31 -31.55
CA ASP A 370 9.60 12.43 -31.87
C ASP A 370 8.76 13.09 -30.76
N ASN A 371 9.38 13.95 -29.93
CA ASN A 371 8.76 14.58 -28.77
C ASN A 371 8.19 13.57 -27.74
N ASN A 372 8.76 12.36 -27.67
CA ASN A 372 8.37 11.33 -26.72
C ASN A 372 9.34 11.30 -25.53
N PRO A 373 8.90 11.68 -24.31
CA PRO A 373 9.78 11.78 -23.14
C PRO A 373 10.33 10.41 -22.71
N VAL A 374 9.61 9.33 -22.99
CA VAL A 374 10.05 7.95 -22.67
C VAL A 374 11.17 7.51 -23.60
N SER A 375 11.11 7.90 -24.88
CA SER A 375 12.17 7.63 -25.85
C SER A 375 13.43 8.43 -25.53
N ALA A 376 13.28 9.71 -25.19
CA ALA A 376 14.39 10.57 -24.77
C ALA A 376 15.08 10.04 -23.49
N LEU A 377 14.32 9.68 -22.46
CA LEU A 377 14.89 9.08 -21.25
C LEU A 377 15.61 7.75 -21.55
N ARG A 378 15.08 6.94 -22.47
CA ARG A 378 15.74 5.69 -22.89
C ARG A 378 17.07 5.96 -23.60
N ALA A 379 17.13 7.01 -24.42
CA ALA A 379 18.35 7.43 -25.09
C ALA A 379 19.41 7.88 -24.07
N ILE A 380 19.03 8.72 -23.10
CA ILE A 380 19.92 9.16 -22.01
C ILE A 380 20.41 7.97 -21.17
N LEU A 381 19.53 7.01 -20.84
CA LEU A 381 19.94 5.79 -20.13
C LEU A 381 20.92 4.95 -20.96
N ALA A 382 20.71 4.85 -22.28
CA ALA A 382 21.61 4.12 -23.17
C ALA A 382 22.98 4.81 -23.27
N GLU A 383 22.99 6.13 -23.39
CA GLU A 383 24.21 6.94 -23.40
C GLU A 383 24.97 6.81 -22.08
N ALA A 384 24.28 6.89 -20.95
CA ALA A 384 24.87 6.70 -19.62
C ALA A 384 25.51 5.32 -19.47
N ILE A 385 24.91 4.27 -20.05
CA ILE A 385 25.47 2.91 -20.07
C ILE A 385 26.69 2.83 -20.99
N GLU A 386 26.66 3.45 -22.17
CA GLU A 386 27.79 3.45 -23.10
C GLU A 386 29.00 4.22 -22.55
N GLN A 387 28.79 5.28 -21.76
CA GLN A 387 29.87 5.98 -21.06
C GLN A 387 30.55 5.13 -19.96
N GLN A 388 29.94 4.02 -19.54
CA GLN A 388 30.57 3.04 -18.61
C GLN A 388 31.47 2.03 -19.32
N LYS A 389 31.62 2.12 -20.64
CA LYS A 389 32.39 1.18 -21.45
C LYS A 389 33.90 1.42 -21.27
N PRO A 390 34.67 0.42 -20.80
CA PRO A 390 36.12 0.55 -20.67
C PRO A 390 36.84 0.52 -22.02
N ASP A 391 38.05 1.07 -22.07
CA ASP A 391 38.93 0.98 -23.24
C ASP A 391 39.44 -0.46 -23.45
N GLY A 392 39.53 -0.88 -24.72
CA GLY A 392 40.09 -2.16 -25.11
C GLY A 392 39.07 -3.15 -25.69
N GLN A 393 39.46 -4.43 -25.77
CA GLN A 393 38.65 -5.46 -26.42
C GLN A 393 37.69 -6.09 -25.41
N ARG A 394 36.42 -6.27 -25.81
CA ARG A 394 35.35 -6.75 -24.94
C ARG A 394 35.70 -8.11 -24.33
N SER A 395 35.89 -8.13 -23.01
CA SER A 395 36.11 -9.34 -22.22
C SER A 395 34.92 -9.59 -21.31
N LEU A 396 34.46 -10.84 -21.22
CA LEU A 396 33.35 -11.22 -20.33
C LEU A 396 33.79 -11.47 -18.88
N THR A 397 35.09 -11.58 -18.63
CA THR A 397 35.66 -12.00 -17.34
C THR A 397 36.61 -10.99 -16.71
N THR A 398 37.05 -9.96 -17.45
CA THR A 398 37.96 -8.93 -16.93
C THR A 398 37.20 -7.97 -16.01
N THR A 399 37.76 -7.68 -14.83
CA THR A 399 37.15 -6.84 -13.79
C THR A 399 36.60 -5.51 -14.30
N GLU A 400 37.32 -4.85 -15.21
CA GLU A 400 36.91 -3.57 -15.82
C GLU A 400 35.62 -3.69 -16.63
N TRP A 401 35.46 -4.77 -17.40
CA TRP A 401 34.31 -4.98 -18.28
C TRP A 401 33.09 -5.57 -17.58
N ILE A 402 33.24 -6.09 -16.35
CA ILE A 402 32.15 -6.78 -15.65
C ILE A 402 30.95 -5.85 -15.43
N LEU A 403 31.16 -4.59 -14.99
CA LEU A 403 30.05 -3.68 -14.70
C LEU A 403 29.26 -3.32 -15.97
N TYR A 404 29.95 -2.97 -17.06
CA TYR A 404 29.32 -2.71 -18.35
C TYR A 404 28.58 -3.94 -18.89
N ASN A 405 29.20 -5.13 -18.83
CA ASN A 405 28.55 -6.35 -19.29
C ASN A 405 27.31 -6.72 -18.46
N ILE A 406 27.29 -6.40 -17.16
CA ILE A 406 26.08 -6.56 -16.34
C ILE A 406 24.97 -5.65 -16.87
N LEU A 407 25.26 -4.37 -17.14
CA LEU A 407 24.27 -3.42 -17.67
C LEU A 407 23.73 -3.84 -19.03
N ASP A 408 24.63 -4.15 -19.98
CA ASP A 408 24.27 -4.60 -21.34
C ASP A 408 23.46 -5.91 -21.31
N LEU A 409 23.97 -6.94 -20.63
CA LEU A 409 23.28 -8.24 -20.62
C LEU A 409 21.94 -8.18 -19.85
N LYS A 410 21.88 -7.46 -18.72
CA LYS A 410 20.70 -7.49 -17.85
C LYS A 410 19.59 -6.55 -18.32
N PHE A 411 19.93 -5.32 -18.70
CA PHE A 411 18.97 -4.26 -18.93
C PHE A 411 18.76 -4.00 -20.43
N VAL A 412 19.85 -3.85 -21.20
CA VAL A 412 19.75 -3.64 -22.65
C VAL A 412 19.22 -4.91 -23.33
N GLN A 413 19.84 -6.07 -23.11
CA GLN A 413 19.43 -7.33 -23.74
C GLN A 413 18.29 -8.06 -23.00
N GLY A 414 17.86 -7.58 -21.84
CA GLY A 414 16.74 -8.14 -21.07
C GLY A 414 16.94 -9.58 -20.57
N ARG A 415 18.19 -10.05 -20.39
CA ARG A 415 18.46 -11.44 -19.96
C ARG A 415 18.00 -11.69 -18.52
N ARG A 416 17.71 -12.96 -18.20
CA ARG A 416 17.41 -13.38 -16.82
C ARG A 416 18.68 -13.35 -15.97
N VAL A 417 18.52 -13.02 -14.68
CA VAL A 417 19.64 -12.90 -13.71
C VAL A 417 20.51 -14.16 -13.71
N ARG A 418 19.88 -15.34 -13.74
CA ARG A 418 20.55 -16.65 -13.76
C ARG A 418 21.45 -16.84 -14.98
N ASP A 419 20.99 -16.37 -16.15
CA ASP A 419 21.71 -16.51 -17.41
C ASP A 419 22.90 -15.55 -17.47
N VAL A 420 22.72 -14.33 -16.94
CA VAL A 420 23.81 -13.34 -16.82
C VAL A 420 24.89 -13.85 -15.86
N ALA A 421 24.50 -14.35 -14.68
CA ALA A 421 25.43 -14.90 -13.69
C ALA A 421 26.25 -16.05 -14.28
N ARG A 422 25.60 -16.98 -14.99
CA ARG A 422 26.27 -18.09 -15.69
C ARG A 422 27.23 -17.59 -16.77
N ARG A 423 26.82 -16.62 -17.58
CA ARG A 423 27.62 -16.09 -18.69
C ARG A 423 28.84 -15.30 -18.22
N LEU A 424 28.75 -14.66 -17.06
CA LEU A 424 29.86 -13.93 -16.43
C LEU A 424 30.64 -14.78 -15.41
N ALA A 425 30.38 -16.10 -15.36
CA ALA A 425 31.05 -17.05 -14.46
C ALA A 425 31.06 -16.60 -12.98
N MET A 426 29.93 -16.09 -12.47
CA MET A 426 29.79 -15.63 -11.09
C MET A 426 28.51 -16.15 -10.41
N SER A 427 28.49 -16.08 -9.08
CA SER A 427 27.29 -16.40 -8.28
C SER A 427 26.23 -15.30 -8.40
N GLU A 428 24.95 -15.67 -8.23
CA GLU A 428 23.84 -14.70 -8.22
C GLU A 428 24.03 -13.62 -7.13
N SER A 429 24.53 -14.00 -5.96
CA SER A 429 24.79 -13.04 -4.88
C SER A 429 25.89 -12.02 -5.23
N ASP A 430 26.93 -12.45 -5.97
CA ASP A 430 27.99 -11.54 -6.44
C ASP A 430 27.46 -10.63 -7.56
N LEU A 431 26.63 -11.17 -8.46
CA LEU A 431 25.95 -10.42 -9.51
C LEU A 431 25.11 -9.28 -8.92
N TYR A 432 24.29 -9.52 -7.90
CA TYR A 432 23.48 -8.47 -7.27
C TYR A 432 24.32 -7.35 -6.66
N ARG A 433 25.46 -7.69 -6.03
CA ARG A 433 26.37 -6.69 -5.46
C ARG A 433 26.98 -5.81 -6.53
N LYS A 434 27.52 -6.41 -7.60
CA LYS A 434 28.14 -5.69 -8.72
C LYS A 434 27.11 -4.91 -9.55
N GLN A 435 25.90 -5.45 -9.70
CA GLN A 435 24.78 -4.74 -10.32
C GLN A 435 24.45 -3.45 -9.58
N ARG A 436 24.43 -3.46 -8.24
CA ARG A 436 24.17 -2.24 -7.46
C ARG A 436 25.21 -1.15 -7.73
N VAL A 437 26.48 -1.53 -7.75
CA VAL A 437 27.59 -0.61 -8.08
C VAL A 437 27.46 -0.08 -9.51
N ALA A 438 27.13 -0.95 -10.47
CA ALA A 438 26.95 -0.55 -11.87
C ALA A 438 25.80 0.47 -12.04
N ILE A 439 24.68 0.28 -11.34
CA ILE A 439 23.57 1.24 -11.36
C ILE A 439 23.95 2.57 -10.72
N GLU A 440 24.69 2.54 -9.61
CA GLU A 440 25.17 3.76 -8.93
C GLU A 440 26.10 4.58 -9.84
N ASN A 441 26.95 3.91 -10.62
CA ASN A 441 27.80 4.58 -11.61
C ASN A 441 26.97 5.24 -12.71
N VAL A 442 25.96 4.54 -13.24
CA VAL A 442 25.04 5.10 -14.25
C VAL A 442 24.29 6.31 -13.69
N ALA A 443 23.79 6.23 -12.46
CA ALA A 443 23.14 7.35 -11.80
C ALA A 443 24.10 8.55 -11.67
N ARG A 444 25.35 8.32 -11.26
CA ARG A 444 26.36 9.39 -11.19
C ARG A 444 26.62 10.03 -12.55
N THR A 445 26.68 9.24 -13.62
CA THR A 445 26.85 9.75 -14.98
C THR A 445 25.66 10.59 -15.44
N ILE A 446 24.43 10.18 -15.16
CA ILE A 446 23.23 10.98 -15.46
C ILE A 446 23.27 12.30 -14.69
N ALA A 447 23.66 12.27 -13.41
CA ALA A 447 23.81 13.48 -12.61
C ALA A 447 24.88 14.43 -13.17
N THR A 448 25.98 13.91 -13.72
CA THR A 448 26.99 14.76 -14.39
C THR A 448 26.49 15.33 -15.71
N MET A 449 25.72 14.56 -16.49
CA MET A 449 25.14 15.04 -17.75
C MET A 449 24.09 16.13 -17.51
N GLU A 450 23.32 16.02 -16.42
CA GLU A 450 22.37 17.05 -15.99
C GLU A 450 23.09 18.34 -15.60
N ARG A 451 24.14 18.27 -14.77
CA ARG A 451 24.91 19.48 -14.39
C ARG A 451 25.55 20.18 -15.58
N ALA A 452 26.19 19.42 -16.48
CA ALA A 452 26.76 19.99 -17.71
C ALA A 452 25.69 20.63 -18.60
N THR A 453 24.49 20.06 -18.60
CA THR A 453 23.33 20.58 -19.32
C THR A 453 22.84 21.90 -18.74
N LEU A 454 22.80 22.02 -17.41
CA LEU A 454 22.40 23.25 -16.70
C LEU A 454 23.43 24.37 -16.90
N GLU A 455 24.73 24.06 -16.78
CA GLU A 455 25.82 25.03 -17.02
C GLU A 455 25.78 25.62 -18.44
N ASN A 456 25.54 24.78 -19.47
CA ASN A 456 25.40 25.24 -20.84
C ASN A 456 24.15 26.10 -21.08
N SER A 457 23.06 25.88 -20.32
CA SER A 457 21.85 26.71 -20.37
C SER A 457 22.06 28.09 -19.74
N GLU A 458 22.93 28.19 -18.72
CA GLU A 458 23.28 29.49 -18.11
C GLU A 458 24.23 30.31 -19.00
N GLU A 459 25.21 29.66 -19.64
CA GLU A 459 26.21 30.32 -20.48
C GLU A 459 25.62 30.87 -21.81
N SER A 460 24.55 30.25 -22.32
CA SER A 460 23.84 30.70 -23.53
C SER A 460 22.94 31.92 -23.31
N ILE A 461 22.73 32.35 -22.06
CA ILE A 461 21.99 33.57 -21.70
C ILE A 461 22.93 34.80 -21.64
N GLU A 462 24.25 34.64 -21.56
CA GLU A 462 25.21 35.73 -21.26
C GLU A 462 26.09 36.33 -22.40
N PRO A 463 25.72 36.30 -23.71
CA PRO A 463 26.40 37.18 -24.69
C PRO A 463 25.43 38.09 -25.46
N ALA A 464 24.80 39.06 -24.79
CA ALA A 464 24.05 40.12 -25.48
C ALA A 464 24.06 41.49 -24.76
N VAL A 465 25.11 41.83 -24.01
CA VAL A 465 25.30 43.21 -23.53
C VAL A 465 26.52 43.81 -24.23
N THR A 466 26.32 44.25 -25.48
CA THR A 466 27.24 45.20 -26.13
C THR A 466 26.86 46.61 -25.65
N PRO A 467 27.79 47.45 -25.15
CA PRO A 467 27.46 48.81 -24.74
C PRO A 467 27.45 49.71 -25.99
N GLU A 468 26.28 49.95 -26.56
CA GLU A 468 26.13 50.96 -27.60
C GLU A 468 26.13 52.36 -26.96
N HIS A 469 27.28 53.02 -27.05
CA HIS A 469 27.43 54.46 -26.87
C HIS A 469 26.57 55.19 -27.92
N ALA A 470 25.52 55.88 -27.50
CA ALA A 470 24.84 56.88 -28.31
C ALA A 470 24.65 58.17 -27.51
N ALA A 471 25.43 59.17 -27.92
CA ALA A 471 25.41 60.55 -27.46
C ALA A 471 24.07 61.24 -27.78
N ILE A 472 23.64 62.12 -26.86
CA ILE A 472 22.53 63.06 -27.07
C ILE A 472 23.13 64.43 -27.41
N PRO A 473 22.80 65.04 -28.56
CA PRO A 473 22.88 66.49 -28.71
C PRO A 473 21.48 67.11 -28.70
N GLY A 474 21.34 68.28 -28.06
CA GLY A 474 20.20 69.18 -28.20
C GLY A 474 19.45 69.45 -26.91
#